data_AF-X0TLK2-F1
#
_entry.id   AF-X0TLK2-F1
#
_cell.length_a   1.000
_cell.length_b   1.000
_cell.length_c   1.000
_cell.angle_alpha   90.00
_cell.angle_beta   90.00
_cell.angle_gamma   90.00
#
_symmetry.space_group_name_H-M   'P 1'
#
loop_
_entity.id
_entity.type
_entity.pdbx_description
1 polymer ?
#
loop_
_entity_poly.entity_id
_entity_poly.type
_entity_poly.pdbx_seq_one_letter_code
_entity_poly.pdbx_strand_id
1 'polypeptide(L)'
;MVVRPEEVLGKLMTDELVEIDQLEPALDLALGKFDGTKMTIGARMLGNSKRVKDVMLEKYREAGWKIQYQFDQRDGDFYYFSEQGSGTPKGDY
;
A
#
# COMPACT_ATOMS: atom_id res chain seq x y z
N MET A 1 -33.43 -17.46 -1.80
CA MET A 1 -32.56 -16.61 -0.99
C MET A 1 -32.24 -15.38 -1.84
N VAL A 2 -32.96 -14.27 -1.63
CA VAL A 2 -32.77 -13.04 -2.43
C VAL A 2 -31.76 -12.21 -1.68
N VAL A 3 -30.51 -12.24 -2.13
CA VAL A 3 -29.47 -11.37 -1.56
C VAL A 3 -29.75 -9.96 -2.06
N ARG A 4 -30.08 -9.04 -1.15
CA ARG A 4 -30.33 -7.64 -1.51
C ARG A 4 -29.01 -7.01 -1.95
N PRO A 5 -28.99 -6.17 -3.00
CA PRO A 5 -27.77 -5.53 -3.48
C PRO A 5 -27.08 -4.69 -2.39
N GLU A 6 -27.86 -4.15 -1.45
CA GLU A 6 -27.36 -3.41 -0.27
C GLU A 6 -26.60 -4.32 0.72
N GLU A 7 -27.01 -5.57 0.89
CA GLU A 7 -26.28 -6.55 1.73
C GLU A 7 -25.00 -7.04 1.04
N VAL A 8 -24.99 -7.10 -0.30
CA VAL A 8 -23.76 -7.40 -1.07
C VAL A 8 -22.78 -6.24 -0.93
N LEU A 9 -23.24 -4.99 -1.08
CA LEU A 9 -22.41 -3.80 -0.91
C LEU A 9 -21.85 -3.67 0.51
N GLY A 10 -22.67 -3.88 1.53
CA GLY A 10 -22.22 -3.85 2.94
C GLY A 10 -21.22 -4.95 3.26
N LYS A 11 -21.41 -6.17 2.72
CA LYS A 11 -20.44 -7.26 2.88
C LYS A 11 -19.13 -6.99 2.15
N LEU A 12 -19.18 -6.49 0.92
CA LEU A 12 -17.98 -6.13 0.15
C LEU A 12 -17.16 -5.06 0.87
N MET A 13 -17.82 -4.02 1.42
CA MET A 13 -17.13 -3.00 2.20
C MET A 13 -16.50 -3.58 3.48
N THR A 14 -17.15 -4.56 4.11
CA THR A 14 -16.62 -5.22 5.32
C THR A 14 -15.42 -6.09 4.98
N ASP A 15 -15.48 -6.84 3.87
CA ASP A 15 -14.40 -7.73 3.42
C ASP A 15 -13.16 -6.91 3.03
N GLU A 16 -13.34 -5.78 2.33
CA GLU A 16 -12.26 -4.85 1.99
C GLU A 16 -11.61 -4.23 3.24
N LEU A 17 -12.40 -3.86 4.26
CA LEU A 17 -11.87 -3.32 5.52
C LEU A 17 -11.11 -4.39 6.32
N VAL A 18 -11.60 -5.62 6.35
CA VAL A 18 -10.91 -6.75 6.99
C VAL A 18 -9.60 -7.08 6.24
N GLU A 19 -9.59 -7.00 4.91
CA GLU A 19 -8.37 -7.16 4.11
C GLU A 19 -7.34 -6.07 4.46
N ILE A 20 -7.76 -4.80 4.56
CA ILE A 20 -6.89 -3.70 5.01
C ILE A 20 -6.30 -3.97 6.39
N ASP A 21 -7.13 -4.33 7.37
CA ASP A 21 -6.72 -4.57 8.76
C ASP A 21 -5.71 -5.72 8.89
N GLN A 22 -5.78 -6.72 8.00
CA GLN A 22 -4.82 -7.82 7.94
C GLN A 22 -3.52 -7.45 7.21
N LEU A 23 -3.61 -6.65 6.15
CA LEU A 23 -2.45 -6.26 5.34
C LEU A 23 -1.60 -5.18 6.00
N GLU A 24 -2.23 -4.29 6.76
CA GLU A 24 -1.59 -3.20 7.48
C GLU A 24 -0.44 -3.64 8.40
N PRO A 25 -0.61 -4.58 9.35
CA PRO A 25 0.49 -5.03 10.19
C PRO A 25 1.59 -5.75 9.39
N ALA A 26 1.24 -6.41 8.27
CA ALA A 26 2.23 -7.03 7.41
C ALA A 26 3.08 -5.97 6.68
N LEU A 27 2.46 -4.89 6.19
CA LEU A 27 3.17 -3.77 5.59
C LEU A 27 3.97 -2.98 6.62
N ASP A 28 3.41 -2.73 7.80
CA ASP A 28 4.08 -2.02 8.89
C ASP A 28 5.32 -2.79 9.36
N LEU A 29 5.22 -4.12 9.50
CA LEU A 29 6.37 -4.96 9.83
C LEU A 29 7.40 -5.00 8.69
N ALA A 30 6.96 -4.93 7.43
CA ALA A 30 7.84 -4.87 6.27
C ALA A 30 8.61 -3.54 6.24
N LEU A 31 7.92 -2.42 6.44
CA LEU A 31 8.49 -1.07 6.47
C LEU A 31 9.30 -0.80 7.75
N GLY A 32 8.87 -1.31 8.91
CA GLY A 32 9.56 -1.13 10.19
C GLY A 32 10.84 -1.97 10.33
N LYS A 33 10.98 -3.05 9.56
CA LYS A 33 12.25 -3.78 9.41
C LYS A 33 13.18 -3.16 8.37
N PHE A 34 12.72 -2.14 7.65
CA PHE A 34 13.46 -1.54 6.56
C PHE A 34 14.30 -0.35 7.06
N ASP A 35 15.61 -0.58 7.20
CA ASP A 35 16.61 0.43 7.58
C ASP A 35 17.18 1.20 6.37
N GLY A 36 16.62 0.95 5.17
CA GLY A 36 17.16 1.43 3.90
C GLY A 36 16.46 2.70 3.37
N THR A 37 16.90 3.15 2.20
CA THR A 37 16.37 4.39 1.57
C THR A 37 15.06 4.18 0.80
N LYS A 38 14.79 2.98 0.25
CA LYS A 38 13.58 2.67 -0.54
C LYS A 38 13.18 1.19 -0.45
N MET A 39 11.95 0.91 -0.02
CA MET A 39 11.36 -0.43 -0.01
C MET A 39 10.47 -0.65 -1.22
N THR A 40 10.49 -1.84 -1.82
CA THR A 40 9.64 -2.20 -2.96
C THR A 40 8.57 -3.17 -2.50
N ILE A 41 7.30 -2.80 -2.69
CA ILE A 41 6.13 -3.62 -2.35
C ILE A 41 5.39 -3.91 -3.66
N GLY A 42 5.21 -5.19 -4.01
CA GLY A 42 4.40 -5.57 -5.16
C GLY A 42 2.95 -5.11 -5.00
N ALA A 43 2.32 -4.64 -6.08
CA ALA A 43 0.93 -4.17 -6.04
C ALA A 43 -0.06 -5.27 -5.60
N ARG A 44 0.33 -6.54 -5.73
CA ARG A 44 -0.46 -7.69 -5.26
C ARG A 44 -0.48 -7.84 -3.74
N MET A 45 0.54 -7.30 -3.05
CA MET A 45 0.65 -7.32 -1.58
C MET A 45 -0.20 -6.24 -0.92
N LEU A 46 -0.60 -5.20 -1.66
CA LEU A 46 -1.47 -4.12 -1.18
C LEU A 46 -2.97 -4.45 -1.33
N GLY A 47 -3.31 -5.73 -1.53
CA GLY A 47 -4.67 -6.21 -1.72
C GLY A 47 -5.01 -6.51 -3.17
N ASN A 48 -6.14 -7.19 -3.38
CA ASN A 48 -6.61 -7.51 -4.73
C ASN A 48 -7.52 -6.42 -5.31
N SER A 49 -8.25 -5.71 -4.44
CA SER A 49 -9.12 -4.61 -4.84
C SER A 49 -8.32 -3.33 -5.06
N LYS A 50 -8.63 -2.60 -6.14
CA LYS A 50 -8.06 -1.26 -6.38
C LYS A 50 -8.36 -0.31 -5.22
N ARG A 51 -9.54 -0.44 -4.61
CA ARG A 51 -9.96 0.42 -3.50
C ARG A 51 -9.14 0.18 -2.24
N VAL A 52 -8.88 -1.08 -1.90
CA VAL A 52 -8.01 -1.48 -0.78
C VAL A 52 -6.60 -0.90 -0.98
N LYS A 53 -6.05 -1.01 -2.20
CA LYS A 53 -4.76 -0.41 -2.53
C LYS A 53 -4.76 1.10 -2.32
N ASP A 54 -5.76 1.81 -2.85
CA ASP A 54 -5.85 3.27 -2.73
C ASP A 54 -5.89 3.71 -1.25
N VAL A 55 -6.71 3.06 -0.42
CA VAL A 55 -6.80 3.36 1.03
C VAL A 55 -5.48 3.11 1.74
N MET A 56 -4.83 1.98 1.48
CA MET A 56 -3.52 1.66 2.05
C MET A 56 -2.47 2.70 1.64
N LEU A 57 -2.38 3.02 0.34
CA LEU A 57 -1.43 4.01 -0.18
C LEU A 57 -1.68 5.40 0.41
N GLU A 58 -2.94 5.80 0.57
CA GLU A 58 -3.31 7.08 1.20
C GLU A 58 -2.86 7.11 2.66
N LYS A 59 -3.16 6.05 3.43
CA LYS A 59 -2.77 5.95 4.85
C LYS A 59 -1.25 6.08 5.05
N TYR A 60 -0.44 5.40 4.23
CA TYR A 60 1.02 5.52 4.32
C TYR A 60 1.53 6.88 3.84
N ARG A 61 0.88 7.51 2.85
CA ARG A 61 1.19 8.90 2.46
C ARG A 61 0.92 9.89 3.60
N GLU A 62 -0.20 9.73 4.31
CA GLU A 62 -0.54 10.55 5.48
C GLU A 62 0.44 10.31 6.64
N ALA A 63 0.94 9.09 6.80
CA ALA A 63 2.00 8.76 7.75
C ALA A 63 3.39 9.32 7.38
N GLY A 64 3.51 10.03 6.24
CA GLY A 64 4.77 10.63 5.81
C GLY A 64 5.65 9.73 4.95
N TRP A 65 5.07 8.73 4.27
CA TRP A 65 5.79 7.93 3.27
C TRP A 65 5.57 8.48 1.87
N LYS A 66 6.66 8.63 1.12
CA LYS A 66 6.66 8.88 -0.31
C LYS A 66 6.50 7.57 -1.07
N ILE A 67 5.37 7.43 -1.75
CA ILE A 67 5.02 6.23 -2.52
C ILE A 67 5.05 6.50 -4.03
N GLN A 68 5.86 5.75 -4.78
CA GLN A 68 5.94 5.84 -6.24
C GLN A 68 5.50 4.52 -6.89
N TYR A 69 4.54 4.59 -7.80
CA TYR A 69 4.14 3.44 -8.62
C TYR A 69 5.12 3.26 -9.78
N GLN A 70 5.56 2.03 -10.00
CA GLN A 70 6.31 1.64 -11.18
C GLN A 70 5.78 0.32 -11.72
N PHE A 71 5.65 0.27 -13.03
CA PHE A 71 5.25 -0.93 -13.77
C PHE A 71 6.47 -1.47 -14.49
N ASP A 72 6.82 -2.73 -14.24
CA ASP A 72 7.81 -3.46 -15.00
C ASP A 72 7.14 -4.59 -15.79
N GLN A 73 7.50 -4.74 -17.07
CA GLN A 73 6.90 -5.77 -17.92
C GLN A 73 7.30 -7.20 -17.53
N ARG A 74 8.33 -7.40 -16.71
CA ARG A 74 8.77 -8.72 -16.23
C ARG A 74 8.24 -9.04 -14.84
N ASP A 75 8.29 -8.08 -13.93
CA ASP A 75 7.90 -8.28 -12.51
C ASP A 75 6.46 -7.84 -12.20
N GLY A 76 5.84 -7.08 -13.09
CA GLY A 76 4.50 -6.53 -12.92
C GLY A 76 4.47 -5.20 -12.17
N ASP A 77 3.32 -4.89 -11.60
CA ASP A 77 3.06 -3.65 -10.86
C ASP A 77 3.69 -3.67 -9.45
N PHE A 78 4.46 -2.64 -9.10
CA PHE A 78 4.99 -2.44 -7.74
C PHE A 78 5.01 -0.98 -7.31
N TYR A 79 5.14 -0.78 -6.00
CA TYR A 79 5.16 0.50 -5.32
C TYR A 79 6.43 0.64 -4.50
N TYR A 80 7.14 1.73 -4.70
CA TYR A 80 8.28 2.11 -3.87
C TYR A 80 7.82 2.96 -2.71
N PHE A 81 8.08 2.49 -1.50
CA PHE A 81 7.88 3.23 -0.26
C PHE A 81 9.23 3.81 0.17
N SER A 82 9.26 5.10 0.47
CA SER A 82 10.45 5.78 0.97
C SER A 82 10.01 6.82 2.01
N GLU A 83 10.75 7.01 3.09
CA GLU A 83 10.39 8.03 4.08
C GLU A 83 10.44 9.42 3.45
N GLN A 84 9.48 10.29 3.76
CA GLN A 84 9.44 11.67 3.26
C GLN A 84 10.57 12.55 3.83
N GLY A 85 11.50 11.97 4.61
CA GLY A 85 12.63 12.65 5.22
C GLY A 85 13.93 11.85 5.15
N SER A 86 14.47 11.56 3.95
CA SER A 86 15.89 11.26 3.72
C SER A 86 16.30 11.45 2.26
N GLY A 87 16.05 12.64 1.73
CA GLY A 87 16.61 13.09 0.45
C GLY A 87 16.23 14.56 0.31
N THR A 88 17.00 15.52 0.82
CA THR A 88 18.44 15.72 0.58
C THR A 88 18.95 16.72 1.65
N PRO A 89 20.25 16.79 2.02
CA PRO A 89 21.17 17.60 1.21
C PRO A 89 22.68 17.22 1.33
N LYS A 90 23.33 16.83 0.23
CA LYS A 90 24.78 17.01 -0.05
C LYS A 90 24.90 16.90 -1.58
N GLY A 91 25.18 17.92 -2.36
CA GLY A 91 26.26 18.87 -2.15
C GLY A 91 27.58 18.11 -2.28
N ASP A 92 28.08 17.96 -3.51
CA ASP A 92 29.50 18.16 -3.86
C ASP A 92 29.77 17.93 -5.37
N TYR A 93 30.42 18.94 -5.97
CA TYR A 93 31.04 19.09 -7.30
C TYR A 93 30.18 19.38 -8.53
#